data_AF-A0A084EYT4-F1
#
_entry.id   AF-A0A084EYT4-F1
#
_cell.length_a   1.000
_cell.length_b   1.000
_cell.length_c   1.000
_cell.angle_alpha   90.00
_cell.angle_beta   90.00
_cell.angle_gamma   90.00
#
_symmetry.space_group_name_H-M   'P 1'
#
loop_
_entity.id
_entity.type
_entity.pdbx_description
1 polymer ?
#
loop_
_entity_poly.entity_id
_entity_poly.type
_entity_poly.pdbx_seq_one_letter_code
_entity_poly.pdbx_strand_id
1 'polypeptide(L)'
;MATIIKRGDKWRVQINKKGIRKNATFSTKVEASRWAISVESQIEAGEYSSIPKMTFAELIDKYVAEVTVNKGGAREESLRLNRIAKTPLGRVELEDLNKEHFEKWQNKRLTEVSVLSVLRERVSLSAVVSQAIKWEFLKSNPLSLVDKPKEPPPRTRRYSQDEIDRLLFVSGFDFDKQPETMISRVGASILFAIETAMRVGEICNLKWEDVDFNKSTAFLPKTKNGFARTVPLSSTAIKILRHLEKVKSECNQTVFQVKSSSHDAIFRKMKELAGLADQDLHFHDTRREALSRLAKKVDVMTLAKISGHRDIKILLNTYYAPDMSDVAGILG
;
A
#
# COMPACT_ATOMS: atom_id res chain seq x y z
N MET A 1 45.77 -3.84 -17.98
CA MET A 1 46.61 -4.82 -17.29
C MET A 1 46.19 -4.84 -15.83
N ALA A 2 45.83 -6.02 -15.34
CA ALA A 2 45.45 -6.22 -13.96
C ALA A 2 46.65 -5.99 -13.03
N THR A 3 46.46 -5.21 -11.96
CA THR A 3 47.45 -5.03 -10.91
C THR A 3 47.20 -6.06 -9.81
N ILE A 4 48.18 -6.89 -9.50
CA ILE A 4 48.10 -7.92 -8.46
C ILE A 4 49.01 -7.54 -7.30
N ILE A 5 48.43 -7.28 -6.12
CA ILE A 5 49.12 -6.76 -4.94
C ILE A 5 48.97 -7.78 -3.79
N LYS A 6 50.07 -8.17 -3.16
CA LYS A 6 50.03 -9.00 -1.94
C LYS A 6 49.64 -8.13 -0.73
N ARG A 7 48.63 -8.53 0.04
CA ARG A 7 48.20 -7.90 1.30
C ARG A 7 48.07 -8.96 2.38
N GLY A 8 49.07 -9.06 3.26
CA GLY A 8 49.17 -10.13 4.25
C GLY A 8 49.23 -11.50 3.56
N ASP A 9 48.36 -12.41 3.99
CA ASP A 9 48.23 -13.77 3.45
C ASP A 9 47.30 -13.87 2.22
N LYS A 10 46.84 -12.74 1.68
CA LYS A 10 45.93 -12.70 0.53
C LYS A 10 46.50 -11.88 -0.62
N TRP A 11 46.04 -12.20 -1.82
CA TRP A 11 46.40 -11.52 -3.07
C TRP A 11 45.21 -10.72 -3.57
N ARG A 12 45.36 -9.39 -3.68
CA ARG A 12 44.33 -8.49 -4.22
C ARG A 12 44.61 -8.22 -5.70
N VAL A 13 43.61 -8.43 -6.54
CA VAL A 13 43.62 -8.07 -7.96
C VAL A 13 42.82 -6.80 -8.16
N GLN A 14 43.32 -5.88 -8.96
CA GLN A 14 42.63 -4.67 -9.42
C GLN A 14 42.70 -4.60 -10.95
N ILE A 15 41.55 -4.53 -11.61
CA ILE A 15 41.42 -4.43 -13.07
C ILE A 15 40.78 -3.08 -13.39
N ASN A 16 41.39 -2.34 -14.31
CA ASN A 16 40.84 -1.12 -14.88
C ASN A 16 41.08 -1.17 -16.39
N LYS A 17 40.09 -1.62 -17.16
CA LYS A 17 40.22 -1.81 -18.62
C LYS A 17 38.89 -1.46 -19.30
N LYS A 18 38.93 -0.71 -20.42
CA LYS A 18 37.75 -0.21 -21.18
C LYS A 18 36.66 0.45 -20.30
N GLY A 19 37.05 1.23 -19.28
CA GLY A 19 36.12 1.90 -18.37
C GLY A 19 35.51 1.00 -17.27
N ILE A 20 35.81 -0.30 -17.27
CA ILE A 20 35.33 -1.26 -16.27
C ILE A 20 36.39 -1.40 -15.17
N ARG A 21 35.98 -1.13 -13.92
CA ARG A 21 36.83 -1.28 -12.72
C ARG A 21 36.35 -2.45 -11.87
N LYS A 22 37.22 -3.41 -11.58
CA LYS A 22 36.93 -4.53 -10.69
C LYS A 22 38.07 -4.83 -9.74
N ASN A 23 37.74 -5.36 -8.58
CA ASN A 23 38.71 -5.83 -7.62
C ASN A 23 38.24 -7.15 -6.99
N ALA A 24 39.19 -8.03 -6.66
CA ALA A 24 38.92 -9.30 -5.99
C ALA A 24 40.13 -9.68 -5.12
N THR A 25 39.93 -10.59 -4.17
CA THR A 25 40.98 -11.09 -3.28
C THR A 25 40.99 -12.61 -3.23
N PHE A 26 42.17 -13.22 -3.34
CA PHE A 26 42.39 -14.67 -3.39
C PHE A 26 43.43 -15.10 -2.35
N SER A 27 43.41 -16.38 -1.96
CA SER A 27 44.42 -16.95 -1.05
C SER A 27 45.74 -17.20 -1.75
N THR A 28 45.73 -17.52 -3.06
CA THR A 28 46.96 -17.81 -3.82
C THR A 28 47.21 -16.83 -4.97
N LYS A 29 48.49 -16.62 -5.32
CA LYS A 29 48.89 -15.80 -6.47
C LYS A 29 48.40 -16.41 -7.79
N VAL A 30 48.38 -17.75 -7.87
CA VAL A 30 47.99 -18.49 -9.07
C VAL A 30 46.50 -18.27 -9.38
N GLU A 31 45.63 -18.35 -8.37
CA GLU A 31 44.20 -18.05 -8.52
C GLU A 31 43.97 -16.58 -8.90
N ALA A 32 44.68 -15.66 -8.24
CA ALA A 32 44.62 -14.24 -8.55
C ALA A 32 44.98 -13.95 -10.02
N SER A 33 46.08 -14.54 -10.52
CA SER A 33 46.50 -14.39 -11.91
C SER A 33 45.54 -15.04 -12.90
N ARG A 34 45.04 -16.25 -12.62
CA ARG A 34 44.05 -16.94 -13.48
C ARG A 34 42.75 -16.14 -13.60
N TRP A 35 42.25 -15.63 -12.48
CA TRP A 35 41.07 -14.78 -12.47
C TRP A 35 41.30 -13.47 -13.22
N ALA A 36 42.46 -12.84 -13.03
CA ALA A 36 42.83 -11.61 -13.74
C ALA A 36 42.84 -11.79 -15.26
N ILE A 37 43.48 -12.84 -15.76
CA ILE A 37 43.58 -13.15 -17.19
C ILE A 37 42.19 -13.45 -17.77
N SER A 38 41.38 -14.26 -17.08
CA SER A 38 40.02 -14.59 -17.52
C SER A 38 39.14 -13.35 -17.66
N VAL A 39 39.16 -12.47 -16.65
CA VAL A 39 38.36 -11.23 -16.67
C VAL A 39 38.89 -10.23 -17.71
N GLU A 40 40.20 -10.05 -17.83
CA GLU A 40 40.75 -9.17 -18.88
C GLU A 40 40.44 -9.68 -20.29
N SER A 41 40.49 -11.00 -20.51
CA SER A 41 40.14 -11.64 -21.79
C SER A 41 38.66 -11.44 -22.13
N GLN A 42 37.76 -11.60 -21.16
CA GLN A 42 36.33 -11.35 -21.36
C GLN A 42 36.05 -9.86 -21.68
N ILE A 43 36.74 -8.93 -21.00
CA ILE A 43 36.60 -7.48 -21.26
C ILE A 43 37.13 -7.14 -22.67
N GLU A 44 38.18 -7.83 -23.10
CA GLU A 44 38.80 -7.64 -24.41
C GLU A 44 37.91 -8.14 -25.54
N ALA A 45 37.33 -9.34 -25.39
CA ALA A 45 36.35 -9.95 -26.30
C ALA A 45 35.00 -9.22 -26.33
N GLY A 46 34.71 -8.33 -25.38
CA GLY A 46 33.42 -7.65 -25.26
C GLY A 46 32.33 -8.51 -24.60
N GLU A 47 32.66 -9.74 -24.20
CA GLU A 47 31.79 -10.72 -23.56
C GLU A 47 31.71 -10.56 -22.04
N TYR A 48 32.44 -9.59 -21.47
CA TYR A 48 32.39 -9.34 -20.03
C TYR A 48 31.05 -8.70 -19.63
N SER A 49 30.13 -9.56 -19.23
CA SER A 49 28.92 -9.16 -18.54
C SER A 49 29.24 -8.94 -17.06
N SER A 50 29.11 -7.69 -16.60
CA SER A 50 29.12 -7.38 -15.16
C SER A 50 27.85 -7.85 -14.46
N ILE A 51 26.87 -8.33 -15.24
CA ILE A 51 25.58 -8.79 -14.80
C ILE A 51 25.75 -10.21 -14.22
N PRO A 52 25.29 -10.47 -12.98
CA PRO A 52 25.33 -11.81 -12.42
C PRO A 52 24.56 -12.81 -13.29
N LYS A 53 25.10 -14.03 -13.43
CA LYS A 53 24.38 -15.16 -14.02
C LYS A 53 23.29 -15.63 -13.06
N MET A 54 22.12 -15.02 -13.18
CA MET A 54 20.94 -15.34 -12.40
C MET A 54 19.70 -14.91 -13.17
N THR A 55 18.59 -15.56 -12.85
CA THR A 55 17.27 -15.24 -13.37
C THR A 55 16.65 -14.05 -12.66
N PHE A 56 15.65 -13.43 -13.29
CA PHE A 56 14.86 -12.38 -12.66
C PHE A 56 14.07 -12.87 -11.44
N ALA A 57 13.69 -14.16 -11.39
CA ALA A 57 13.07 -14.77 -10.22
C ALA A 57 14.02 -14.80 -9.01
N GLU A 58 15.27 -15.21 -9.21
CA GLU A 58 16.29 -15.21 -8.14
C GLU A 58 16.60 -13.78 -7.66
N LEU A 59 16.57 -12.80 -8.57
CA LEU A 59 16.70 -11.38 -8.20
C LEU A 59 15.52 -10.94 -7.31
N ILE A 60 14.31 -11.35 -7.66
CA ILE A 60 13.11 -11.08 -6.85
C ILE A 60 13.26 -11.72 -5.47
N ASP A 61 13.69 -12.97 -5.38
CA ASP A 61 13.86 -13.67 -4.10
C ASP A 61 14.87 -12.96 -3.20
N LYS A 62 16.03 -12.56 -3.76
CA LYS A 62 17.02 -11.73 -3.05
C LYS A 62 16.42 -10.41 -2.57
N TYR A 63 15.69 -9.71 -3.44
CA TYR A 63 15.03 -8.45 -3.09
C TYR A 63 13.99 -8.62 -1.97
N VAL A 64 13.23 -9.73 -2.01
CA VAL A 64 12.26 -10.03 -0.96
C VAL A 64 12.96 -10.27 0.38
N ALA A 65 14.04 -11.04 0.38
CA ALA A 65 14.80 -11.38 1.58
C ALA A 65 15.54 -10.18 2.20
N GLU A 66 16.12 -9.29 1.38
CA GLU A 66 16.98 -8.20 1.89
C GLU A 66 16.26 -6.86 2.02
N VAL A 67 15.27 -6.58 1.16
CA VAL A 67 14.64 -5.25 1.08
C VAL A 67 13.19 -5.29 1.53
N THR A 68 12.39 -6.21 0.99
CA THR A 68 10.94 -6.25 1.29
C THR A 68 10.69 -6.56 2.77
N VAL A 69 11.50 -7.41 3.42
CA VAL A 69 11.37 -7.76 4.85
C VAL A 69 11.35 -6.53 5.78
N ASN A 70 12.05 -5.47 5.39
CA ASN A 70 12.19 -4.24 6.19
C ASN A 70 11.04 -3.25 5.96
N LYS A 71 10.08 -3.57 5.10
CA LYS A 71 8.97 -2.68 4.76
C LYS A 71 7.73 -3.01 5.57
N GLY A 72 6.97 -1.97 5.94
CA GLY A 72 5.69 -2.15 6.61
C GLY A 72 4.70 -3.05 5.85
N GLY A 73 4.77 -3.09 4.51
CA GLY A 73 3.93 -3.93 3.63
C GLY A 73 4.61 -5.19 3.09
N ALA A 74 5.57 -5.74 3.84
CA ALA A 74 6.41 -6.85 3.39
C ALA A 74 5.59 -8.02 2.84
N ARG A 75 4.63 -8.52 3.62
CA ARG A 75 3.82 -9.69 3.25
C ARG A 75 3.09 -9.50 1.91
N GLU A 76 2.40 -8.38 1.73
CA GLU A 76 1.62 -8.13 0.51
C GLU A 76 2.51 -7.90 -0.72
N GLU A 77 3.67 -7.27 -0.54
CA GLU A 77 4.65 -7.10 -1.62
C GLU A 77 5.30 -8.45 -1.98
N SER A 78 5.71 -9.27 -1.00
CA SER A 78 6.27 -10.60 -1.23
C SER A 78 5.31 -11.51 -1.99
N LEU A 79 4.03 -11.57 -1.58
CA LEU A 79 3.03 -12.37 -2.29
C LEU A 79 2.84 -11.94 -3.75
N ARG A 80 2.95 -10.63 -4.01
CA ARG A 80 2.85 -10.07 -5.36
C ARG A 80 4.09 -10.41 -6.18
N LEU A 81 5.28 -10.17 -5.64
CA LEU A 81 6.55 -10.42 -6.31
C LEU A 81 6.76 -11.92 -6.59
N ASN A 82 6.48 -12.79 -5.62
CA ASN A 82 6.58 -14.24 -5.79
C ASN A 82 5.62 -14.78 -6.85
N ARG A 83 4.45 -14.13 -7.05
CA ARG A 83 3.55 -14.45 -8.15
C ARG A 83 4.16 -14.04 -9.50
N ILE A 84 4.76 -12.86 -9.57
CA ILE A 84 5.40 -12.37 -10.80
C ILE A 84 6.62 -13.24 -11.14
N ALA A 85 7.40 -13.67 -10.16
CA ALA A 85 8.55 -14.57 -10.33
C ALA A 85 8.17 -15.91 -10.99
N LYS A 86 6.91 -16.37 -10.82
CA LYS A 86 6.40 -17.59 -11.46
C LYS A 86 5.93 -17.39 -12.91
N THR A 87 5.89 -16.16 -13.40
CA THR A 87 5.54 -15.85 -14.79
C THR A 87 6.75 -16.04 -15.72
N PRO A 88 6.58 -16.04 -17.06
CA PRO A 88 7.71 -16.10 -17.99
C PRO A 88 8.77 -15.04 -17.74
N LEU A 89 8.39 -13.86 -17.24
CA LEU A 89 9.32 -12.79 -16.87
C LEU A 89 10.34 -13.22 -15.80
N GLY A 90 9.94 -14.06 -14.85
CA GLY A 90 10.85 -14.55 -13.81
C GLY A 90 11.90 -15.52 -14.32
N ARG A 91 11.65 -16.20 -15.44
CA ARG A 91 12.59 -17.16 -16.06
C ARG A 91 13.65 -16.50 -16.94
N VAL A 92 13.53 -15.20 -17.19
CA VAL A 92 14.46 -14.45 -18.03
C VAL A 92 15.76 -14.27 -17.26
N GLU A 93 16.89 -14.61 -17.88
CA GLU A 93 18.23 -14.31 -17.36
C GLU A 93 18.42 -12.79 -17.29
N LEU A 94 19.08 -12.29 -16.24
CA LEU A 94 19.27 -10.85 -16.07
C LEU A 94 20.04 -10.20 -17.24
N GLU A 95 20.89 -10.96 -17.92
CA GLU A 95 21.64 -10.52 -19.10
C GLU A 95 20.72 -10.22 -20.31
N ASP A 96 19.65 -11.01 -20.47
CA ASP A 96 18.68 -10.87 -21.57
C ASP A 96 17.50 -9.97 -21.18
N LEU A 97 17.42 -9.54 -19.92
CA LEU A 97 16.29 -8.76 -19.40
C LEU A 97 16.20 -7.40 -20.11
N ASN A 98 15.09 -7.21 -20.84
CA ASN A 98 14.89 -6.06 -21.72
C ASN A 98 13.43 -5.57 -21.66
N LYS A 99 13.14 -4.50 -22.41
CA LYS A 99 11.81 -3.86 -22.47
C LYS A 99 10.71 -4.85 -22.89
N GLU A 100 10.94 -5.67 -23.92
CA GLU A 100 9.93 -6.57 -24.49
C GLU A 100 9.42 -7.60 -23.48
N HIS A 101 10.30 -8.07 -22.59
CA HIS A 101 9.92 -9.00 -21.52
C HIS A 101 8.88 -8.36 -20.56
N PHE A 102 9.08 -7.08 -20.21
CA PHE A 102 8.13 -6.33 -19.40
C PHE A 102 6.84 -5.98 -20.17
N GLU A 103 6.90 -5.71 -21.47
CA GLU A 103 5.71 -5.48 -22.30
C GLU A 103 4.84 -6.73 -22.41
N LYS A 104 5.45 -7.88 -22.71
CA LYS A 104 4.76 -9.17 -22.76
C LYS A 104 4.08 -9.48 -21.43
N TRP A 105 4.78 -9.25 -20.32
CA TRP A 105 4.20 -9.37 -18.98
C TRP A 105 3.02 -8.41 -18.77
N GLN A 106 3.18 -7.11 -19.08
CA GLN A 106 2.16 -6.10 -18.87
C GLN A 106 0.89 -6.38 -19.68
N ASN A 107 1.05 -6.68 -20.97
CA ASN A 107 -0.07 -6.95 -21.88
C ASN A 107 -0.85 -8.19 -21.45
N LYS A 108 -0.15 -9.26 -21.01
CA LYS A 108 -0.81 -10.44 -20.46
C LYS A 108 -1.54 -10.13 -19.15
N ARG A 109 -0.93 -9.35 -18.24
CA ARG A 109 -1.59 -9.03 -16.96
C ARG A 109 -2.81 -8.14 -17.14
N LEU A 110 -2.83 -7.27 -18.15
CA LEU A 110 -4.00 -6.46 -18.48
C LEU A 110 -5.22 -7.27 -18.93
N THR A 111 -5.05 -8.51 -19.41
CA THR A 111 -6.18 -9.41 -19.73
C THR A 111 -6.68 -10.21 -18.53
N GLU A 112 -5.92 -10.24 -17.42
CA GLU A 112 -6.20 -11.08 -16.25
C GLU A 112 -6.69 -10.29 -15.03
N VAL A 113 -6.27 -9.01 -14.90
CA VAL A 113 -6.60 -8.17 -13.74
C VAL A 113 -6.86 -6.72 -14.12
N SER A 114 -7.42 -5.96 -13.18
CA SER A 114 -7.65 -4.53 -13.36
C SER A 114 -6.36 -3.74 -13.61
N VAL A 115 -6.47 -2.63 -14.35
CA VAL A 115 -5.36 -1.72 -14.66
C VAL A 115 -4.62 -1.25 -13.40
N LEU A 116 -5.35 -0.92 -12.33
CA LEU A 116 -4.77 -0.51 -11.04
C LEU A 116 -3.92 -1.62 -10.40
N SER A 117 -4.29 -2.89 -10.60
CA SER A 117 -3.51 -4.02 -10.13
C SER A 117 -2.19 -4.13 -10.89
N VAL A 118 -2.22 -3.97 -12.22
CA VAL A 118 -1.02 -3.93 -13.06
C VAL A 118 -0.10 -2.78 -12.68
N LEU A 119 -0.65 -1.57 -12.47
CA LEU A 119 0.12 -0.40 -12.04
C LEU A 119 0.80 -0.64 -10.68
N ARG A 120 0.11 -1.29 -9.73
CA ARG A 120 0.70 -1.64 -8.42
C ARG A 120 1.80 -2.70 -8.53
N GLU A 121 1.62 -3.70 -9.39
CA GLU A 121 2.67 -4.67 -9.74
C GLU A 121 3.88 -3.98 -10.38
N ARG A 122 3.63 -3.06 -11.31
CA ARG A 122 4.67 -2.26 -11.97
C ARG A 122 5.49 -1.41 -10.99
N VAL A 123 4.86 -0.80 -9.98
CA VAL A 123 5.59 -0.08 -8.91
C VAL A 123 6.54 -1.02 -8.15
N SER A 124 6.08 -2.24 -7.86
CA SER A 124 6.90 -3.24 -7.15
C SER A 124 8.09 -3.68 -8.02
N LEU A 125 7.85 -3.97 -9.30
CA LEU A 125 8.89 -4.32 -10.26
C LEU A 125 9.89 -3.18 -10.48
N SER A 126 9.40 -1.95 -10.58
CA SER A 126 10.25 -0.77 -10.70
C SER A 126 11.19 -0.63 -9.50
N ALA A 127 10.70 -0.93 -8.29
CA ALA A 127 11.52 -0.93 -7.08
C ALA A 127 12.57 -2.06 -7.09
N VAL A 128 12.21 -3.27 -7.54
CA VAL A 128 13.15 -4.40 -7.72
C VAL A 128 14.26 -4.03 -8.69
N VAL A 129 13.93 -3.54 -9.88
CA VAL A 129 14.92 -3.17 -10.92
C VAL A 129 15.78 -1.99 -10.45
N SER A 130 15.20 -0.99 -9.79
CA SER A 130 15.95 0.13 -9.23
C SER A 130 16.94 -0.32 -8.17
N GLN A 131 16.58 -1.32 -7.35
CA GLN A 131 17.48 -1.90 -6.38
C GLN A 131 18.57 -2.75 -7.04
N ALA A 132 18.24 -3.50 -8.09
CA ALA A 132 19.23 -4.26 -8.87
C ALA A 132 20.31 -3.34 -9.49
N ILE A 133 19.93 -2.14 -9.93
CA ILE A 133 20.89 -1.12 -10.40
C ILE A 133 21.82 -0.67 -9.25
N LYS A 134 21.28 -0.46 -8.04
CA LYS A 134 22.10 -0.11 -6.86
C LYS A 134 23.05 -1.23 -6.45
N TRP A 135 22.68 -2.48 -6.71
CA TRP A 135 23.57 -3.64 -6.55
C TRP A 135 24.54 -3.84 -7.73
N GLU A 136 24.52 -2.95 -8.72
CA GLU A 136 25.30 -3.05 -9.96
C GLU A 136 24.98 -4.29 -10.81
N PHE A 137 23.81 -4.91 -10.60
CA PHE A 137 23.38 -6.10 -11.35
C PHE A 137 22.76 -5.72 -12.70
N LEU A 138 22.24 -4.51 -12.82
CA LEU A 138 21.70 -3.94 -14.06
C LEU A 138 22.28 -2.54 -14.28
N LYS A 139 22.47 -2.16 -15.54
CA LYS A 139 23.00 -0.83 -15.90
C LYS A 139 21.90 0.24 -16.00
N SER A 140 20.70 -0.17 -16.38
CA SER A 140 19.55 0.71 -16.58
C SER A 140 18.26 -0.02 -16.22
N ASN A 141 17.13 0.70 -16.24
CA ASN A 141 15.82 0.14 -15.92
C ASN A 141 15.03 -0.11 -17.22
N PRO A 142 14.92 -1.35 -17.74
CA PRO A 142 14.19 -1.61 -18.98
C PRO A 142 12.69 -1.33 -18.85
N LEU A 143 12.12 -1.46 -17.64
CA LEU A 143 10.71 -1.20 -17.38
C LEU A 143 10.34 0.29 -17.53
N SER A 144 11.30 1.22 -17.41
CA SER A 144 10.99 2.65 -17.62
C SER A 144 10.70 2.98 -19.09
N LEU A 145 11.11 2.11 -20.03
CA LEU A 145 10.87 2.25 -21.47
C LEU A 145 9.52 1.68 -21.92
N VAL A 146 8.80 1.00 -21.02
CA VAL A 146 7.46 0.45 -21.27
C VAL A 146 6.42 1.50 -20.95
N ASP A 147 5.51 1.74 -21.88
CA ASP A 147 4.41 2.69 -21.68
C ASP A 147 3.52 2.26 -20.52
N LYS A 148 3.19 3.22 -19.66
CA LYS A 148 2.33 2.98 -18.51
C LYS A 148 0.87 2.91 -18.99
N PRO A 149 0.09 1.91 -18.57
CA PRO A 149 -1.35 1.90 -18.80
C PRO A 149 -1.99 3.15 -18.20
N LYS A 150 -2.97 3.72 -18.89
CA LYS A 150 -3.71 4.89 -18.40
C LYS A 150 -4.45 4.52 -17.12
N GLU A 151 -4.20 5.27 -16.05
CA GLU A 151 -4.90 5.05 -14.78
C GLU A 151 -6.41 5.35 -14.96
N PRO A 152 -7.30 4.44 -14.55
CA PRO A 152 -8.73 4.70 -14.61
C PRO A 152 -9.11 5.82 -13.62
N PRO A 153 -10.23 6.53 -13.85
CA PRO A 153 -10.67 7.57 -12.94
C PRO A 153 -10.96 6.99 -11.54
N PRO A 154 -10.72 7.77 -10.46
CA PRO A 154 -11.04 7.35 -9.11
C PRO A 154 -12.54 7.05 -8.93
N ARG A 155 -12.87 6.05 -8.09
CA ARG A 155 -14.27 5.70 -7.77
C ARG A 155 -15.00 6.90 -7.13
N THR A 156 -16.23 7.16 -7.57
CA THR A 156 -17.07 8.27 -7.10
C THR A 156 -18.23 7.88 -6.18
N ARG A 157 -18.35 6.59 -5.84
CA ARG A 157 -19.46 6.02 -5.08
C ARG A 157 -19.62 6.63 -3.69
N ARG A 158 -20.86 7.03 -3.37
CA ARG A 158 -21.31 7.48 -2.05
C ARG A 158 -22.46 6.60 -1.57
N TYR A 159 -22.62 6.45 -0.26
CA TYR A 159 -23.76 5.73 0.32
C TYR A 159 -25.04 6.55 0.18
N SER A 160 -26.13 5.90 -0.22
CA SER A 160 -27.49 6.46 -0.06
C SER A 160 -27.98 6.25 1.38
N GLN A 161 -29.00 7.01 1.80
CA GLN A 161 -29.58 6.81 3.12
C GLN A 161 -30.28 5.44 3.23
N ASP A 162 -31.01 5.03 2.19
CA ASP A 162 -31.63 3.69 2.09
C ASP A 162 -30.61 2.55 2.23
N GLU A 163 -29.43 2.67 1.62
CA GLU A 163 -28.35 1.67 1.78
C GLU A 163 -27.84 1.58 3.21
N ILE A 164 -27.67 2.73 3.88
CA ILE A 164 -27.27 2.79 5.29
C ILE A 164 -28.34 2.11 6.13
N ASP A 165 -29.61 2.45 5.94
CA ASP A 165 -30.72 1.95 6.73
C ASP A 165 -30.89 0.43 6.56
N ARG A 166 -30.78 -0.09 5.34
CA ARG A 166 -30.81 -1.54 5.07
C ARG A 166 -29.65 -2.29 5.73
N LEU A 167 -28.43 -1.75 5.65
CA LEU A 167 -27.26 -2.35 6.28
C LEU A 167 -27.38 -2.36 7.81
N LEU A 168 -27.94 -1.31 8.40
CA LEU A 168 -28.20 -1.25 9.84
C LEU A 168 -29.27 -2.25 10.25
N PHE A 169 -30.37 -2.31 9.51
CA PHE A 169 -31.45 -3.26 9.74
C PHE A 169 -30.93 -4.71 9.79
N VAL A 170 -30.18 -5.15 8.76
CA VAL A 170 -29.65 -6.53 8.73
C VAL A 170 -28.52 -6.78 9.72
N SER A 171 -27.82 -5.72 10.17
CA SER A 171 -26.82 -5.85 11.23
C SER A 171 -27.43 -6.09 12.62
N GLY A 172 -28.70 -5.74 12.80
CA GLY A 172 -29.35 -5.70 14.11
C GLY A 172 -28.74 -4.66 15.07
N PHE A 173 -28.00 -3.67 14.55
CA PHE A 173 -27.52 -2.55 15.35
C PHE A 173 -28.66 -1.57 15.62
N ASP A 174 -28.94 -1.35 16.90
CA ASP A 174 -29.93 -0.42 17.38
C ASP A 174 -29.43 0.18 18.72
N PHE A 175 -29.84 1.39 19.07
CA PHE A 175 -29.45 2.01 20.34
C PHE A 175 -30.20 1.44 21.55
N ASP A 176 -31.31 0.74 21.32
CA ASP A 176 -32.14 0.10 22.35
C ASP A 176 -31.65 -1.32 22.67
N LYS A 177 -30.87 -1.93 21.78
CA LYS A 177 -30.33 -3.30 21.94
C LYS A 177 -28.81 -3.30 22.03
N GLN A 178 -28.25 -4.05 22.96
CA GLN A 178 -26.79 -4.11 23.11
C GLN A 178 -26.13 -4.79 21.90
N PRO A 179 -25.00 -4.25 21.37
CA PRO A 179 -24.32 -4.79 20.20
C PRO A 179 -23.42 -5.99 20.59
N GLU A 180 -24.05 -7.09 21.03
CA GLU A 180 -23.36 -8.30 21.47
C GLU A 180 -22.69 -9.04 20.30
N THR A 181 -23.32 -9.04 19.14
CA THR A 181 -22.86 -9.78 17.97
C THR A 181 -21.82 -9.01 17.16
N MET A 182 -20.92 -9.75 16.51
CA MET A 182 -19.93 -9.16 15.60
C MET A 182 -20.56 -8.39 14.44
N ILE A 183 -21.70 -8.86 13.92
CA ILE A 183 -22.41 -8.20 12.83
C ILE A 183 -23.01 -6.85 13.28
N SER A 184 -23.58 -6.78 14.49
CA SER A 184 -24.08 -5.54 15.07
C SER A 184 -22.94 -4.53 15.33
N ARG A 185 -21.78 -5.00 15.80
CA ARG A 185 -20.58 -4.15 15.96
C ARG A 185 -20.05 -3.62 14.62
N VAL A 186 -20.14 -4.40 13.53
CA VAL A 186 -19.83 -3.91 12.18
C VAL A 186 -20.88 -2.90 11.71
N GLY A 187 -22.16 -3.10 12.01
CA GLY A 187 -23.21 -2.09 11.80
C GLY A 187 -22.90 -0.75 12.50
N ALA A 188 -22.54 -0.80 13.78
CA ALA A 188 -22.08 0.37 14.54
C ALA A 188 -20.88 1.07 13.87
N SER A 189 -19.94 0.29 13.33
CA SER A 189 -18.75 0.81 12.66
C SER A 189 -19.06 1.57 11.36
N ILE A 190 -20.16 1.23 10.66
CA ILE A 190 -20.59 1.94 9.44
C ILE A 190 -21.02 3.37 9.79
N LEU A 191 -21.90 3.51 10.79
CA LEU A 191 -22.33 4.83 11.27
C LEU A 191 -21.15 5.63 11.81
N PHE A 192 -20.31 5.00 12.63
CA PHE A 192 -19.14 5.66 13.18
C PHE A 192 -18.18 6.14 12.08
N ALA A 193 -17.99 5.36 11.01
CA ALA A 193 -17.18 5.78 9.86
C ALA A 193 -17.78 7.00 9.13
N ILE A 194 -19.11 7.04 8.99
CA ILE A 194 -19.83 8.16 8.37
C ILE A 194 -19.72 9.44 9.21
N GLU A 195 -19.73 9.31 10.54
CA GLU A 195 -19.62 10.46 11.46
C GLU A 195 -18.18 11.02 11.56
N THR A 196 -17.16 10.17 11.44
CA THR A 196 -15.77 10.53 11.77
C THR A 196 -14.83 10.59 10.56
N ALA A 197 -15.28 10.08 9.40
CA ALA A 197 -14.45 9.83 8.23
C ALA A 197 -13.24 8.90 8.49
N MET A 198 -13.19 8.17 9.60
CA MET A 198 -12.07 7.28 9.92
C MET A 198 -11.97 6.10 8.94
N ARG A 199 -10.75 5.64 8.68
CA ARG A 199 -10.52 4.42 7.88
C ARG A 199 -10.89 3.18 8.69
N VAL A 200 -11.34 2.11 8.04
CA VAL A 200 -11.69 0.84 8.71
C VAL A 200 -10.59 0.32 9.65
N GLY A 201 -9.32 0.39 9.23
CA GLY A 201 -8.20 -0.02 10.06
C GLY A 201 -7.99 0.88 11.28
N GLU A 202 -8.32 2.17 11.19
CA GLU A 202 -8.29 3.10 12.33
C GLU A 202 -9.44 2.77 13.30
N ILE A 203 -10.64 2.47 12.78
CA ILE A 203 -11.81 2.09 13.58
C ILE A 203 -11.58 0.76 14.31
N CYS A 204 -11.11 -0.28 13.62
CA CYS A 204 -10.83 -1.59 14.20
C CYS A 204 -9.75 -1.57 15.29
N ASN A 205 -8.79 -0.63 15.20
CA ASN A 205 -7.69 -0.52 16.15
C ASN A 205 -7.90 0.60 17.18
N LEU A 206 -9.01 1.33 17.13
CA LEU A 206 -9.33 2.36 18.12
C LEU A 206 -9.49 1.70 19.49
N LYS A 207 -8.75 2.18 20.48
CA LYS A 207 -8.83 1.68 21.85
C LYS A 207 -9.63 2.61 22.75
N TRP A 208 -10.13 2.06 23.86
CA TRP A 208 -10.82 2.87 24.88
C TRP A 208 -9.93 3.97 25.47
N GLU A 209 -8.63 3.71 25.64
CA GLU A 209 -7.65 4.68 26.16
C GLU A 209 -7.44 5.89 25.22
N ASP A 210 -7.73 5.71 23.93
CA ASP A 210 -7.57 6.76 22.91
C ASP A 210 -8.80 7.67 22.81
N VAL A 211 -9.90 7.37 23.52
CA VAL A 211 -11.15 8.13 23.48
C VAL A 211 -11.27 9.03 24.70
N ASP A 212 -11.31 10.34 24.46
CA ASP A 212 -11.62 11.34 25.47
C ASP A 212 -13.09 11.77 25.31
N PHE A 213 -13.96 11.22 26.17
CA PHE A 213 -15.39 11.55 26.17
C PHE A 213 -15.68 12.98 26.63
N ASN A 214 -14.81 13.58 27.46
CA ASN A 214 -15.01 14.95 27.95
C ASN A 214 -14.71 15.96 26.86
N LYS A 215 -13.63 15.74 26.09
CA LYS A 215 -13.26 16.59 24.95
C LYS A 215 -13.97 16.21 23.66
N SER A 216 -14.70 15.10 23.65
CA SER A 216 -15.34 14.53 22.46
C SER A 216 -14.34 14.30 21.32
N THR A 217 -13.23 13.63 21.62
CA THR A 217 -12.14 13.37 20.67
C THR A 217 -11.65 11.93 20.72
N ALA A 218 -11.22 11.40 19.57
CA ALA A 218 -10.47 10.15 19.47
C ALA A 218 -9.05 10.42 18.96
N PHE A 219 -8.04 10.00 19.71
CA PHE A 219 -6.66 10.05 19.29
C PHE A 219 -6.32 8.85 18.41
N LEU A 220 -5.74 9.10 17.23
CA LEU A 220 -5.25 8.05 16.37
C LEU A 220 -3.72 8.07 16.41
N PRO A 221 -3.08 7.10 17.08
CA PRO A 221 -1.62 7.01 17.07
C PRO A 221 -1.12 6.76 15.65
N LYS A 222 0.18 7.01 15.41
CA LYS A 222 0.81 6.92 14.10
C LYS A 222 0.52 5.56 13.45
N THR A 223 -0.30 5.55 12.41
CA THR A 223 -0.64 4.32 11.68
C THR A 223 0.43 4.00 10.64
N LYS A 224 0.44 2.75 10.13
CA LYS A 224 1.37 2.20 9.13
C LYS A 224 1.62 3.11 7.90
N ASN A 225 0.68 4.00 7.56
CA ASN A 225 0.78 4.97 6.45
C ASN A 225 0.36 6.40 6.83
N GLY A 226 0.12 6.68 8.11
CA GLY A 226 -0.49 7.92 8.59
C GLY A 226 0.35 8.63 9.64
N PHE A 227 -0.04 9.86 9.93
CA PHE A 227 0.47 10.60 11.09
C PHE A 227 -0.50 10.46 12.25
N ALA A 228 0.02 10.67 13.46
CA ALA A 228 -0.85 10.81 14.61
C ALA A 228 -1.79 12.00 14.37
N ARG A 229 -3.08 11.82 14.66
CA ARG A 229 -4.06 12.90 14.58
C ARG A 229 -5.19 12.68 15.57
N THR A 230 -5.81 13.77 15.98
CA THR A 230 -7.00 13.73 16.83
C THR A 230 -8.22 13.99 15.96
N VAL A 231 -9.21 13.10 16.05
CA VAL A 231 -10.46 13.18 15.31
C VAL A 231 -11.56 13.69 16.26
N PRO A 232 -12.28 14.77 15.91
CA PRO A 232 -13.44 15.21 16.69
C PRO A 232 -14.58 14.20 16.52
N LEU A 233 -15.33 13.99 17.60
CA LEU A 233 -16.46 13.07 17.65
C LEU A 233 -17.75 13.87 17.74
N SER A 234 -18.68 13.63 16.81
CA SER A 234 -20.03 14.18 16.89
C SER A 234 -20.80 13.58 18.08
N SER A 235 -21.92 14.20 18.46
CA SER A 235 -22.82 13.65 19.47
C SER A 235 -23.28 12.23 19.13
N THR A 236 -23.55 11.95 17.85
CA THR A 236 -23.87 10.61 17.35
C THR A 236 -22.70 9.65 17.52
N ALA A 237 -21.47 10.05 17.17
CA ALA A 237 -20.28 9.23 17.36
C ALA A 237 -20.07 8.88 18.84
N ILE A 238 -20.22 9.86 19.75
CA ILE A 238 -20.15 9.63 21.20
C ILE A 238 -21.24 8.67 21.66
N LYS A 239 -22.48 8.82 21.17
CA LYS A 239 -23.59 7.92 21.49
C LYS A 239 -23.27 6.47 21.09
N ILE A 240 -22.68 6.26 19.92
CA ILE A 240 -22.24 4.93 19.46
C ILE A 240 -21.17 4.35 20.39
N LEU A 241 -20.16 5.14 20.76
CA LEU A 241 -19.08 4.70 21.65
C LEU A 241 -19.61 4.33 23.05
N ARG A 242 -20.50 5.15 23.62
CA ARG A 242 -21.17 4.86 24.90
C ARG A 242 -22.01 3.60 24.85
N HIS A 243 -22.62 3.31 23.70
CA HIS A 243 -23.39 2.09 23.52
C HIS A 243 -22.50 0.85 23.43
N LEU A 244 -21.35 0.97 22.76
CA LEU A 244 -20.33 -0.10 22.70
C LEU A 244 -19.65 -0.34 24.05
N GLU A 245 -19.61 0.67 24.93
CA GLU A 245 -19.06 0.55 26.29
C GLU A 245 -19.81 -0.52 27.12
N LYS A 246 -21.11 -0.72 26.84
CA LYS A 246 -21.94 -1.74 27.52
C LYS A 246 -21.50 -3.18 27.25
N VAL A 247 -20.84 -3.42 26.12
CA VAL A 247 -20.34 -4.75 25.72
C VAL A 247 -18.81 -4.82 25.75
N LYS A 248 -18.18 -3.89 26.46
CA LYS A 248 -16.72 -3.82 26.63
C LYS A 248 -16.21 -5.11 27.28
N SER A 249 -15.18 -5.69 26.67
CA SER A 249 -14.49 -6.86 27.21
C SER A 249 -13.20 -6.43 27.91
N GLU A 250 -12.89 -7.02 29.06
CA GLU A 250 -11.62 -6.80 29.76
C GLU A 250 -10.42 -7.34 28.96
N CYS A 251 -10.63 -8.42 28.20
CA CYS A 251 -9.60 -9.07 27.40
C CYS A 251 -9.34 -8.36 26.05
N ASN A 252 -10.12 -7.35 25.69
CA ASN A 252 -9.99 -6.65 24.41
C ASN A 252 -10.11 -5.13 24.58
N GLN A 253 -8.96 -4.45 24.45
CA GLN A 253 -8.87 -3.01 24.61
C GLN A 253 -9.48 -2.21 23.45
N THR A 254 -9.78 -2.84 22.31
CA THR A 254 -10.37 -2.16 21.15
C THR A 254 -11.86 -1.89 21.36
N VAL A 255 -12.31 -0.71 20.93
CA VAL A 255 -13.70 -0.24 21.09
C VAL A 255 -14.68 -1.16 20.37
N PHE A 256 -14.44 -1.42 19.08
CA PHE A 256 -15.35 -2.20 18.23
C PHE A 256 -15.17 -3.70 18.41
N GLN A 257 -14.03 -4.14 18.97
CA GLN A 257 -13.71 -5.55 19.17
C GLN A 257 -13.82 -6.38 17.88
N VAL A 258 -13.55 -5.75 16.72
CA VAL A 258 -13.55 -6.39 15.40
C VAL A 258 -12.18 -6.27 14.76
N LYS A 259 -11.56 -7.42 14.43
CA LYS A 259 -10.32 -7.46 13.66
C LYS A 259 -10.59 -7.03 12.21
N SER A 260 -9.67 -6.25 11.63
CA SER A 260 -9.82 -5.76 10.24
C SER A 260 -9.98 -6.89 9.20
N SER A 261 -9.40 -8.06 9.43
CA SER A 261 -9.55 -9.23 8.55
C SER A 261 -10.97 -9.79 8.54
N SER A 262 -11.66 -9.75 9.68
CA SER A 262 -13.03 -10.26 9.84
C SER A 262 -14.06 -9.23 9.42
N HIS A 263 -13.74 -7.94 9.59
CA HIS A 263 -14.62 -6.82 9.25
C HIS A 263 -15.11 -6.90 7.80
N ASP A 264 -14.18 -7.05 6.83
CA ASP A 264 -14.52 -7.07 5.42
C ASP A 264 -15.41 -8.28 5.02
N ALA A 265 -15.17 -9.45 5.63
CA ALA A 265 -16.00 -10.63 5.43
C ALA A 265 -17.42 -10.44 5.99
N ILE A 266 -17.54 -9.85 7.18
CA ILE A 266 -18.85 -9.55 7.80
C ILE A 266 -19.59 -8.49 6.99
N PHE A 267 -18.90 -7.45 6.51
CA PHE A 267 -19.50 -6.42 5.67
C PHE A 267 -20.04 -6.99 4.35
N ARG A 268 -19.30 -7.91 3.70
CA ARG A 268 -19.79 -8.61 2.51
C ARG A 268 -21.05 -9.43 2.80
N LYS A 269 -21.06 -10.18 3.90
CA LYS A 269 -22.26 -10.89 4.37
C LYS A 269 -23.44 -9.95 4.61
N MET A 270 -23.20 -8.80 5.23
CA MET A 270 -24.25 -7.79 5.45
C MET A 270 -24.79 -7.24 4.13
N LYS A 271 -23.94 -6.98 3.13
CA LYS A 271 -24.40 -6.57 1.80
C LYS A 271 -25.30 -7.60 1.16
N GLU A 272 -24.96 -8.89 1.26
CA GLU A 272 -25.79 -9.98 0.74
C GLU A 272 -27.16 -9.99 1.42
N LEU A 273 -27.19 -9.96 2.76
CA LEU A 273 -28.43 -9.93 3.54
C LEU A 273 -29.29 -8.70 3.25
N ALA A 274 -28.67 -7.55 2.96
CA ALA A 274 -29.36 -6.29 2.65
C ALA A 274 -29.89 -6.22 1.21
N GLY A 275 -29.68 -7.25 0.38
CA GLY A 275 -30.02 -7.21 -1.05
C GLY A 275 -29.16 -6.25 -1.85
N LEU A 276 -27.92 -6.00 -1.40
CA LEU A 276 -26.95 -5.08 -2.00
C LEU A 276 -25.73 -5.82 -2.59
N ALA A 277 -25.84 -7.12 -2.83
CA ALA A 277 -24.75 -7.96 -3.34
C ALA A 277 -24.20 -7.44 -4.68
N ASP A 278 -25.09 -7.09 -5.60
CA ASP A 278 -24.75 -6.63 -6.96
C ASP A 278 -24.32 -5.16 -7.02
N GLN A 279 -24.41 -4.44 -5.90
CA GLN A 279 -24.01 -3.03 -5.84
C GLN A 279 -22.49 -2.92 -5.68
N ASP A 280 -21.85 -2.05 -6.46
CA ASP A 280 -20.44 -1.64 -6.25
C ASP A 280 -20.30 -0.73 -5.02
N LEU A 281 -20.63 -1.28 -3.85
CA LEU A 281 -20.59 -0.63 -2.55
C LEU A 281 -19.49 -1.29 -1.70
N HIS A 282 -18.53 -0.49 -1.24
CA HIS A 282 -17.46 -0.93 -0.36
C HIS A 282 -17.52 -0.16 0.96
N PHE A 283 -17.07 -0.77 2.06
CA PHE A 283 -17.02 -0.07 3.35
C PHE A 283 -16.21 1.23 3.26
N HIS A 284 -15.16 1.29 2.44
CA HIS A 284 -14.37 2.51 2.26
C HIS A 284 -15.19 3.69 1.71
N ASP A 285 -16.30 3.43 1.02
CA ASP A 285 -17.17 4.48 0.48
C ASP A 285 -17.88 5.27 1.60
N THR A 286 -17.95 4.72 2.83
CA THR A 286 -18.43 5.44 4.03
C THR A 286 -17.58 6.67 4.31
N ARG A 287 -16.26 6.60 4.07
CA ARG A 287 -15.37 7.73 4.24
C ARG A 287 -15.65 8.82 3.21
N ARG A 288 -15.97 8.45 1.96
CA ARG A 288 -16.37 9.44 0.94
C ARG A 288 -17.65 10.14 1.34
N GLU A 289 -18.62 9.37 1.84
CA GLU A 289 -19.87 9.93 2.37
C GLU A 289 -19.62 10.87 3.56
N ALA A 290 -18.81 10.44 4.53
CA ALA A 290 -18.42 11.24 5.69
C ALA A 290 -17.82 12.59 5.30
N LEU A 291 -16.83 12.58 4.39
CA LEU A 291 -16.17 13.80 3.93
C LEU A 291 -17.12 14.73 3.19
N SER A 292 -18.06 14.16 2.42
CA SER A 292 -19.08 14.94 1.72
C SER A 292 -20.06 15.59 2.70
N ARG A 293 -20.42 14.92 3.81
CA ARG A 293 -21.25 15.49 4.88
C ARG A 293 -20.50 16.54 5.70
N LEU A 294 -19.23 16.28 6.03
CA LEU A 294 -18.39 17.18 6.81
C LEU A 294 -18.00 18.44 6.03
N ALA A 295 -17.77 18.35 4.71
CA ALA A 295 -17.46 19.51 3.88
C ALA A 295 -18.55 20.60 3.90
N LYS A 296 -19.79 20.24 4.25
CA LYS A 296 -20.90 21.19 4.45
C LYS A 296 -20.88 21.87 5.82
N LYS A 297 -20.09 21.37 6.77
CA LYS A 297 -20.07 21.81 8.18
C LYS A 297 -18.77 22.49 8.58
N VAL A 298 -17.67 22.20 7.89
CA VAL A 298 -16.34 22.71 8.22
C VAL A 298 -15.60 23.17 6.97
N ASP A 299 -14.68 24.11 7.16
CA ASP A 299 -13.78 24.55 6.10
C ASP A 299 -12.83 23.43 5.64
N VAL A 300 -12.22 23.63 4.47
CA VAL A 300 -11.35 22.62 3.83
C VAL A 300 -10.12 22.27 4.67
N MET A 301 -9.54 23.22 5.41
CA MET A 301 -8.36 22.94 6.23
C MET A 301 -8.70 22.16 7.48
N THR A 302 -9.83 22.47 8.11
CA THR A 302 -10.38 21.65 9.20
C THR A 302 -10.72 20.25 8.70
N LEU A 303 -11.36 20.14 7.53
CA LEU A 303 -11.65 18.86 6.89
C LEU A 303 -10.37 18.06 6.60
N ALA A 304 -9.30 18.72 6.16
CA ALA A 304 -7.99 18.11 5.94
C ALA A 304 -7.40 17.53 7.23
N LYS A 305 -7.46 18.27 8.34
CA LYS A 305 -7.00 17.81 9.66
C LYS A 305 -7.82 16.63 10.17
N ILE A 306 -9.14 16.68 10.09
CA ILE A 306 -10.04 15.58 10.53
C ILE A 306 -9.74 14.30 9.73
N SER A 307 -9.74 14.44 8.41
CA SER A 307 -9.59 13.32 7.50
C SER A 307 -8.15 12.78 7.42
N GLY A 308 -7.15 13.60 7.72
CA GLY A 308 -5.73 13.26 7.59
C GLY A 308 -5.27 13.20 6.13
N HIS A 309 -5.84 14.02 5.23
CA HIS A 309 -5.31 14.18 3.87
C HIS A 309 -4.08 15.08 3.88
N ARG A 310 -3.02 14.65 3.19
CA ARG A 310 -1.81 15.46 3.00
C ARG A 310 -1.96 16.43 1.83
N ASP A 311 -2.55 15.94 0.75
CA ASP A 311 -2.83 16.75 -0.43
C ASP A 311 -4.25 17.31 -0.32
N ILE A 312 -4.31 18.61 -0.05
CA ILE A 312 -5.55 19.37 0.08
C ILE A 312 -6.29 19.44 -1.25
N LYS A 313 -5.59 19.32 -2.39
CA LYS A 313 -6.22 19.35 -3.72
C LYS A 313 -7.25 18.24 -3.89
N ILE A 314 -7.03 17.09 -3.26
CA ILE A 314 -8.01 15.99 -3.26
C ILE A 314 -9.32 16.47 -2.62
N LEU A 315 -9.24 17.19 -1.50
CA LEU A 315 -10.41 17.70 -0.79
C LEU A 315 -11.11 18.80 -1.57
N LEU A 316 -10.33 19.74 -2.09
CA LEU A 316 -10.82 20.87 -2.88
C LEU A 316 -11.56 20.40 -4.13
N ASN A 317 -10.98 19.47 -4.88
CA ASN A 317 -11.52 19.07 -6.18
C ASN A 317 -12.66 18.04 -6.08
N THR A 318 -12.78 17.34 -4.95
CA THR A 318 -13.71 16.19 -4.84
C THR A 318 -14.88 16.43 -3.89
N TYR A 319 -14.66 17.18 -2.81
CA TYR A 319 -15.62 17.26 -1.70
C TYR A 319 -16.08 18.68 -1.40
N TYR A 320 -15.21 19.67 -1.60
CA TYR A 320 -15.56 21.07 -1.39
C TYR A 320 -16.25 21.65 -2.63
N ALA A 321 -17.58 21.67 -2.59
CA ALA A 321 -18.42 22.27 -3.61
C ALA A 321 -19.49 23.15 -2.93
N PRO A 322 -19.11 24.34 -2.43
CA PRO A 322 -20.07 25.25 -1.83
C PRO A 322 -21.06 25.73 -2.90
N ASP A 323 -22.31 25.97 -2.51
CA ASP A 323 -23.25 26.70 -3.36
C ASP A 323 -22.78 28.15 -3.44
N MET A 324 -22.55 28.67 -4.64
CA MET A 324 -22.08 30.05 -4.80
C MET A 324 -23.12 31.07 -4.37
N SER A 325 -24.39 30.69 -4.29
CA SER A 325 -25.47 31.52 -3.72
C SER A 325 -25.31 31.67 -2.21
N ASP A 326 -24.96 30.58 -1.50
CA ASP A 326 -24.63 30.62 -0.08
C ASP A 326 -23.38 31.48 0.16
N VAL A 327 -22.39 31.36 -0.73
CA VAL A 327 -21.17 32.18 -0.67
C VAL A 327 -21.50 33.65 -0.91
N ALA A 328 -22.40 33.98 -1.83
CA ALA A 328 -22.83 35.36 -2.07
C ALA A 328 -23.45 35.98 -0.80
N GLY A 329 -24.30 35.23 -0.09
CA GLY A 329 -24.86 35.69 1.19
C GLY A 329 -23.84 35.89 2.32
N ILE A 330 -22.66 35.26 2.24
CA ILE A 330 -21.55 35.50 3.17
C ILE A 330 -20.78 36.79 2.81
N LEU A 331 -20.78 37.20 1.54
CA LEU A 331 -20.01 38.34 1.05
C LEU A 331 -20.71 39.70 1.26
N GLY A 332 -22.02 39.71 1.51
CA GLY A 332 -22.83 40.93 1.70
C GLY A 332 -24.10 40.88 0.89
#